data_AF-A0A414FTD7-F1
#
_entry.id   AF-A0A414FTD7-F1
#
_cell.length_a   1.000
_cell.length_b   1.000
_cell.length_c   1.000
_cell.angle_alpha   90.00
_cell.angle_beta   90.00
_cell.angle_gamma   90.00
#
_symmetry.space_group_name_H-M   'P 1'
#
loop_
_entity.id
_entity.type
_entity.pdbx_description
1 polymer ?
#
loop_
_entity_poly.entity_id
_entity_poly.type
_entity_poly.pdbx_seq_one_letter_code
_entity_poly.pdbx_strand_id
1 'polypeptide(L)'
;MILNHTEKEFISAITTYEGKAKSLAEVLNKSKLLERRGIGIIQYGGKNIIFLRKDLYDDWFHNDGLGYVVELLSLIDTLIKKKYIIMIPFCTDNVLVIGTEDSRWLRPEFISVHGNEFITLVDRMENWLDALGNQLYWPCKYTEKELPIGNLFHCAFYVSEELKELVKNNFRSEDEIRFRKQQYLTWISIIVATLIGILGIVY
;
A
#
# COMPACT_ATOMS: atom_id res chain seq x y z
N MET A 1 0.53 18.85 -2.36
CA MET A 1 1.19 17.63 -2.89
C MET A 1 0.26 17.09 -3.96
N ILE A 2 0.70 16.99 -5.21
CA ILE A 2 -0.11 16.35 -6.26
C ILE A 2 0.16 14.86 -6.13
N LEU A 3 -0.84 14.13 -5.60
CA LEU A 3 -0.75 12.70 -5.38
C LEU A 3 -1.35 11.95 -6.57
N ASN A 4 -0.62 10.96 -7.08
CA ASN A 4 -1.13 10.02 -8.06
C ASN A 4 -2.11 9.03 -7.41
N HIS A 5 -2.77 8.19 -8.22
CA HIS A 5 -3.76 7.23 -7.72
C HIS A 5 -3.17 6.26 -6.70
N THR A 6 -2.02 5.67 -7.00
CA THR A 6 -1.31 4.72 -6.13
C THR A 6 -0.95 5.33 -4.78
N GLU A 7 -0.39 6.54 -4.76
CA GLU A 7 0.01 7.21 -3.53
C GLU A 7 -1.23 7.48 -2.65
N LYS A 8 -2.35 7.87 -3.27
CA LYS A 8 -3.63 8.03 -2.57
C LYS A 8 -4.14 6.72 -2.00
N GLU A 9 -4.03 5.61 -2.73
CA GLU A 9 -4.41 4.28 -2.24
C GLU A 9 -3.60 3.92 -0.99
N PHE A 10 -2.27 4.09 -1.04
CA PHE A 10 -1.39 3.81 0.09
C PHE A 10 -1.72 4.69 1.31
N ILE A 11 -1.84 6.01 1.10
CA ILE A 11 -2.16 6.96 2.19
C ILE A 11 -3.53 6.65 2.79
N SER A 12 -4.51 6.28 1.96
CA SER A 12 -5.83 5.85 2.44
C SER A 12 -5.73 4.57 3.26
N ALA A 13 -4.92 3.60 2.83
CA ALA A 13 -4.72 2.34 3.54
C ALA A 13 -4.11 2.55 4.93
N ILE A 14 -2.98 3.26 5.03
CA ILE A 14 -2.33 3.53 6.33
C ILE A 14 -3.28 4.28 7.28
N THR A 15 -4.10 5.20 6.75
CA THR A 15 -5.05 5.97 7.55
C THR A 15 -6.21 5.11 8.03
N THR A 16 -6.71 4.22 7.16
CA THR A 16 -7.85 3.33 7.47
C THR A 16 -7.51 2.27 8.51
N TYR A 17 -6.25 1.81 8.48
CA TYR A 17 -5.75 0.71 9.31
C TYR A 17 -4.89 1.16 10.50
N GLU A 18 -4.65 2.46 10.68
CA GLU A 18 -4.04 2.98 11.90
C GLU A 18 -4.82 2.47 13.14
N GLY A 19 -4.08 1.95 14.12
CA GLY A 19 -4.66 1.35 15.35
C GLY A 19 -5.35 -0.01 15.16
N LYS A 20 -5.56 -0.47 13.92
CA LYS A 20 -6.11 -1.80 13.58
C LYS A 20 -5.06 -2.78 13.07
N ALA A 21 -3.98 -2.26 12.49
CA ALA A 21 -2.81 -3.00 12.05
C ALA A 21 -1.65 -2.71 13.01
N LYS A 22 -0.82 -3.72 13.28
CA LYS A 22 0.33 -3.63 14.18
C LYS A 22 1.52 -2.94 13.52
N SER A 23 1.59 -2.93 12.20
CA SER A 23 2.72 -2.43 11.43
C SER A 23 2.32 -1.96 10.04
N LEU A 24 3.24 -1.34 9.31
CA LEU A 24 3.07 -1.05 7.87
C LEU A 24 2.97 -2.32 7.01
N ALA A 25 3.68 -3.40 7.36
CA ALA A 25 3.62 -4.67 6.66
C ALA A 25 2.19 -5.24 6.69
N GLU A 26 1.55 -5.21 7.86
CA GLU A 26 0.19 -5.67 8.02
C GLU A 26 -0.82 -4.79 7.26
N VAL A 27 -0.58 -3.48 7.18
CA VAL A 27 -1.38 -2.58 6.31
C VAL A 27 -1.27 -2.99 4.84
N LEU A 28 -0.05 -3.23 4.36
CA LEU A 28 0.19 -3.60 2.97
C LEU A 28 -0.45 -4.95 2.61
N ASN A 29 -0.44 -5.90 3.54
CA ASN A 29 -1.12 -7.20 3.40
C ASN A 29 -2.64 -7.04 3.36
N LYS A 30 -3.23 -6.38 4.37
CA LYS A 30 -4.69 -6.18 4.46
C LYS A 30 -5.26 -5.34 3.32
N SER A 31 -4.49 -4.38 2.81
CA SER A 31 -4.87 -3.56 1.66
C SER A 31 -4.66 -4.25 0.31
N LYS A 32 -3.89 -5.35 0.28
CA LYS A 32 -3.50 -6.10 -0.92
C LYS A 32 -2.80 -5.24 -1.97
N LEU A 33 -2.19 -4.11 -1.60
CA LEU A 33 -1.60 -3.15 -2.56
C LEU A 33 -0.45 -3.77 -3.37
N LEU A 34 0.40 -4.54 -2.69
CA LEU A 34 1.51 -5.26 -3.32
C LEU A 34 1.03 -6.55 -3.99
N GLU A 35 0.14 -7.31 -3.34
CA GLU A 35 -0.44 -8.56 -3.88
C GLU A 35 -1.08 -8.35 -5.25
N ARG A 36 -1.89 -7.28 -5.40
CA ARG A 36 -2.57 -6.92 -6.66
C ARG A 36 -1.61 -6.56 -7.78
N ARG A 37 -0.39 -6.16 -7.44
CA ARG A 37 0.68 -5.82 -8.39
C ARG A 37 1.66 -6.98 -8.60
N GLY A 38 1.37 -8.15 -8.01
CA GLY A 38 2.22 -9.32 -8.10
C GLY A 38 3.56 -9.13 -7.38
N ILE A 39 3.59 -8.36 -6.29
CA ILE A 39 4.80 -8.08 -5.52
C ILE A 39 4.69 -8.73 -4.15
N GLY A 40 5.74 -9.43 -3.73
CA GLY A 40 5.96 -9.79 -2.33
C GLY A 40 7.38 -9.44 -1.90
N ILE A 41 7.56 -9.13 -0.62
CA ILE A 41 8.85 -8.72 -0.06
C ILE A 41 9.13 -9.57 1.18
N ILE A 42 10.35 -10.10 1.25
CA ILE A 42 10.87 -10.86 2.38
C ILE A 42 12.22 -10.29 2.79
N GLN A 43 12.43 -10.13 4.08
CA GLN A 43 13.75 -9.82 4.65
C GLN A 43 14.34 -11.09 5.25
N TYR A 44 15.43 -11.60 4.69
CA TYR A 44 16.05 -12.84 5.13
C TYR A 44 17.58 -12.77 5.01
N GLY A 45 18.28 -13.18 6.08
CA GLY A 45 19.75 -13.24 6.07
C GLY A 45 20.46 -11.91 5.77
N GLY A 46 19.85 -10.77 6.14
CA GLY A 46 20.38 -9.43 5.82
C GLY A 46 20.20 -9.00 4.36
N LYS A 47 19.37 -9.73 3.59
CA LYS A 47 18.98 -9.40 2.23
C LYS A 47 17.49 -9.04 2.19
N ASN A 48 17.15 -8.10 1.32
CA ASN A 48 15.80 -7.80 0.90
C ASN A 48 15.53 -8.56 -0.40
N ILE A 49 14.61 -9.52 -0.34
CA ILE A 49 14.21 -10.33 -1.49
C ILE A 49 12.83 -9.87 -1.92
N ILE A 50 12.76 -9.26 -3.09
CA ILE A 50 11.51 -8.84 -3.73
C ILE A 50 11.13 -9.93 -4.73
N PHE A 51 10.01 -10.57 -4.49
CA PHE A 51 9.40 -11.51 -5.40
C PHE A 51 8.42 -10.78 -6.31
N LEU A 52 8.56 -11.02 -7.61
CA LEU A 52 7.69 -10.44 -8.63
C LEU A 52 6.99 -11.59 -9.39
N ARG A 53 5.67 -11.55 -9.57
CA ARG A 53 4.83 -12.60 -10.21
C ARG A 53 5.05 -12.83 -11.72
N LYS A 54 5.62 -13.97 -12.08
CA LYS A 54 6.21 -14.29 -13.39
C LYS A 54 5.37 -13.96 -14.63
N ASP A 55 4.04 -13.97 -14.53
CA ASP A 55 3.13 -13.59 -15.62
C ASP A 55 3.17 -12.09 -15.96
N LEU A 56 3.63 -11.24 -15.04
CA LEU A 56 3.82 -9.79 -15.23
C LEU A 56 5.29 -9.43 -15.56
N TYR A 57 6.11 -10.43 -15.91
CA TYR A 57 7.55 -10.27 -16.10
C TYR A 57 7.93 -9.28 -17.21
N ASP A 58 7.25 -9.35 -18.36
CA ASP A 58 7.51 -8.43 -19.48
C ASP A 58 7.17 -6.99 -19.11
N ASP A 59 6.09 -6.77 -18.36
CA ASP A 59 5.68 -5.45 -17.88
C ASP A 59 6.69 -4.84 -16.91
N TRP A 60 7.39 -5.62 -16.10
CA TRP A 60 8.38 -5.08 -15.17
C TRP A 60 9.71 -4.70 -15.82
N PHE A 61 10.14 -5.41 -16.86
CA PHE A 61 11.36 -5.07 -17.57
C PHE A 61 11.17 -3.84 -18.47
N HIS A 62 9.93 -3.56 -18.87
CA HIS A 62 9.58 -2.40 -19.70
C HIS A 62 9.12 -1.19 -18.87
N ASN A 63 8.57 -1.39 -17.66
CA ASN A 63 8.01 -0.33 -16.81
C ASN A 63 8.60 -0.25 -15.38
N ASP A 64 9.80 -0.80 -15.14
CA ASP A 64 10.43 -0.84 -13.82
C ASP A 64 9.49 -1.42 -12.74
N GLY A 65 9.28 -2.75 -12.71
CA GLY A 65 8.52 -3.38 -11.61
C GLY A 65 9.08 -3.08 -10.21
N LEU A 66 10.40 -2.83 -10.15
CA LEU A 66 11.08 -2.28 -8.98
C LEU A 66 10.68 -0.83 -8.69
N GLY A 67 10.40 -0.05 -9.73
CA GLY A 67 9.96 1.34 -9.68
C GLY A 67 8.79 1.54 -8.75
N TYR A 68 7.80 0.64 -8.74
CA TYR A 68 6.70 0.73 -7.77
C TYR A 68 7.18 0.62 -6.31
N VAL A 69 8.06 -0.33 -6.00
CA VAL A 69 8.59 -0.52 -4.65
C VAL A 69 9.44 0.70 -4.25
N VAL A 70 10.25 1.21 -5.18
CA VAL A 70 11.07 2.42 -4.97
C VAL A 70 10.19 3.65 -4.76
N GLU A 71 9.13 3.83 -5.55
CA GLU A 71 8.15 4.89 -5.40
C GLU A 71 7.43 4.81 -4.05
N LEU A 72 7.01 3.61 -3.63
CA LEU A 72 6.40 3.38 -2.34
C LEU A 72 7.34 3.74 -1.19
N LEU A 73 8.60 3.29 -1.25
CA LEU A 73 9.62 3.62 -0.25
C LEU A 73 9.90 5.13 -0.20
N SER A 74 9.99 5.79 -1.36
CA SER A 74 10.17 7.24 -1.49
C SER A 74 8.98 8.03 -0.91
N LEU A 75 7.76 7.55 -1.16
CA LEU A 75 6.54 8.12 -0.58
C LEU A 75 6.56 7.99 0.94
N ILE A 76 6.88 6.81 1.48
CA ILE A 76 6.97 6.58 2.92
C ILE A 76 8.01 7.50 3.55
N ASP A 77 9.21 7.57 2.97
CA ASP A 77 10.28 8.49 3.43
C ASP A 77 9.82 9.95 3.42
N THR A 78 9.11 10.37 2.37
CA THR A 78 8.54 11.73 2.29
C THR A 78 7.51 12.00 3.39
N LEU A 79 6.61 11.04 3.64
CA LEU A 79 5.59 11.14 4.69
C LEU A 79 6.23 11.19 6.09
N ILE A 80 7.30 10.43 6.31
CA ILE A 80 8.07 10.47 7.57
C ILE A 80 8.78 11.82 7.74
N LYS A 81 9.51 12.29 6.72
CA LYS A 81 10.23 13.58 6.76
C LYS A 81 9.31 14.75 7.04
N LYS A 82 8.10 14.71 6.48
CA LYS A 82 7.04 15.71 6.73
C LYS A 82 6.26 15.50 8.02
N LYS A 83 6.59 14.46 8.81
CA LYS A 83 5.90 14.08 10.06
C LYS A 83 4.41 13.75 9.86
N TYR A 84 4.02 13.39 8.66
CA TYR A 84 2.67 12.87 8.37
C TYR A 84 2.48 11.46 8.90
N ILE A 85 3.56 10.69 8.93
CA ILE A 85 3.65 9.41 9.62
C ILE A 85 4.80 9.50 10.62
N ILE A 86 4.60 8.94 11.81
CA ILE A 86 5.65 8.77 12.82
C ILE A 86 5.85 7.28 13.05
N MET A 87 7.06 6.78 12.79
CA MET A 87 7.41 5.39 13.03
C MET A 87 7.71 5.15 14.51
N ILE A 88 7.19 4.07 15.08
CA ILE A 88 7.37 3.68 16.48
C ILE A 88 8.28 2.44 16.52
N PRO A 89 9.60 2.62 16.75
CA PRO A 89 10.60 1.59 16.46
C PRO A 89 10.60 0.39 17.42
N PHE A 90 9.91 0.50 18.57
CA PHE A 90 9.88 -0.57 19.58
C PHE A 90 8.81 -1.62 19.34
N CYS A 91 7.89 -1.37 18.40
CA CYS A 91 6.79 -2.27 18.09
C CYS A 91 7.10 -3.02 16.79
N THR A 92 7.64 -4.23 16.91
CA THR A 92 7.88 -5.11 15.74
C THR A 92 6.75 -6.09 15.57
N ASP A 93 6.32 -6.32 14.33
CA ASP A 93 5.45 -7.45 14.00
C ASP A 93 6.25 -8.68 13.51
N ASN A 94 5.54 -9.79 13.36
CA ASN A 94 6.09 -11.04 12.84
C ASN A 94 5.55 -11.33 11.43
N VAL A 95 5.19 -10.31 10.65
CA VAL A 95 4.75 -10.54 9.26
C VAL A 95 5.95 -11.08 8.48
N LEU A 96 5.79 -12.27 7.94
CA LEU A 96 6.89 -13.00 7.30
C LEU A 96 7.07 -12.57 5.84
N VAL A 97 5.95 -12.33 5.18
CA VAL A 97 5.88 -11.92 3.77
C VAL A 97 5.02 -10.69 3.68
N ILE A 98 5.59 -9.60 3.18
CA ILE A 98 4.89 -8.36 2.90
C ILE A 98 4.34 -8.48 1.48
N GLY A 99 3.06 -8.17 1.28
CA GLY A 99 2.29 -8.48 0.07
C GLY A 99 1.49 -9.78 0.13
N THR A 100 1.49 -10.51 1.25
CA THR A 100 0.72 -11.74 1.46
C THR A 100 0.33 -11.90 2.93
N GLU A 101 -0.97 -11.98 3.21
CA GLU A 101 -1.48 -12.11 4.58
C GLU A 101 -1.30 -13.54 5.16
N ASP A 102 -1.45 -14.57 4.32
CA ASP A 102 -1.45 -15.98 4.76
C ASP A 102 -0.07 -16.64 4.62
N SER A 103 0.93 -16.12 5.33
CA SER A 103 2.27 -16.71 5.36
C SER A 103 2.60 -17.40 6.68
N ARG A 104 3.25 -18.56 6.62
CA ARG A 104 3.66 -19.34 7.81
C ARG A 104 5.01 -20.01 7.58
N TRP A 105 5.90 -19.94 8.57
CA TRP A 105 7.12 -20.73 8.57
C TRP A 105 6.80 -22.22 8.71
N LEU A 106 7.37 -23.03 7.81
CA LEU A 106 7.44 -24.48 7.97
C LEU A 106 8.84 -24.92 8.43
N ARG A 107 9.88 -24.24 7.94
CA ARG A 107 11.30 -24.39 8.32
C ARG A 107 12.01 -23.04 8.15
N PRO A 108 13.19 -22.78 8.74
CA PRO A 108 13.88 -21.49 8.64
C PRO A 108 14.09 -20.95 7.21
N GLU A 109 14.14 -21.83 6.21
CA GLU A 109 14.33 -21.47 4.80
C GLU A 109 13.08 -21.75 3.95
N PHE A 110 11.96 -22.10 4.56
CA PHE A 110 10.75 -22.55 3.86
C PHE A 110 9.48 -21.97 4.48
N ILE A 111 8.82 -21.11 3.71
CA ILE A 111 7.57 -20.44 4.08
C ILE A 111 6.44 -21.02 3.24
N SER A 112 5.32 -21.39 3.86
CA SER A 112 4.07 -21.64 3.16
C SER A 112 3.29 -20.35 3.00
N VAL A 113 2.74 -20.15 1.82
CA VAL A 113 1.91 -19.00 1.43
C VAL A 113 0.57 -19.52 0.90
N HIS A 114 -0.55 -18.94 1.37
CA HIS A 114 -1.92 -19.28 0.94
C HIS A 114 -2.29 -20.79 1.03
N GLY A 115 -1.51 -21.58 1.77
CA GLY A 115 -1.71 -23.02 1.98
C GLY A 115 -1.28 -23.93 0.82
N ASN A 116 -1.07 -23.40 -0.38
CA ASN A 116 -0.71 -24.17 -1.58
C ASN A 116 0.50 -23.60 -2.35
N GLU A 117 1.07 -22.48 -1.91
CA GLU A 117 2.28 -21.90 -2.46
C GLU A 117 3.40 -21.97 -1.41
N PHE A 118 4.64 -21.95 -1.88
CA PHE A 118 5.79 -22.04 -1.01
C PHE A 118 6.92 -21.13 -1.46
N ILE A 119 7.60 -20.53 -0.50
CA ILE A 119 8.81 -19.75 -0.72
C ILE A 119 9.98 -20.50 -0.11
N THR A 120 10.96 -20.82 -0.94
CA THR A 120 12.28 -21.29 -0.52
C THR A 120 13.22 -20.10 -0.43
N LEU A 121 14.03 -20.06 0.63
CA LEU A 121 15.02 -19.01 0.92
C LEU A 121 16.45 -19.58 1.01
N VAL A 122 16.64 -20.82 0.52
CA VAL A 122 17.96 -21.44 0.41
C VAL A 122 18.85 -20.58 -0.47
N ASP A 123 20.06 -20.25 0.00
CA ASP A 123 20.97 -19.36 -0.72
C ASP A 123 21.19 -19.85 -2.16
N ARG A 124 21.05 -18.93 -3.13
CA ARG A 124 21.11 -19.17 -4.58
C ARG A 124 19.95 -19.98 -5.17
N MET A 125 18.99 -20.42 -4.37
CA MET A 125 17.80 -21.16 -4.81
C MET A 125 16.51 -20.52 -4.29
N GLU A 126 16.54 -19.22 -3.97
CA GLU A 126 15.38 -18.49 -3.51
C GLU A 126 14.31 -18.46 -4.60
N ASN A 127 13.12 -18.95 -4.34
CA ASN A 127 12.05 -19.07 -5.34
C ASN A 127 10.70 -19.08 -4.64
N TRP A 128 9.67 -18.58 -5.33
CA TRP A 128 8.28 -18.74 -4.92
C TRP A 128 7.59 -19.64 -5.94
N LEU A 129 7.09 -20.77 -5.43
CA LEU A 129 6.60 -21.88 -6.22
C LEU A 129 5.14 -22.18 -5.88
N ASP A 130 4.42 -22.76 -6.84
CA ASP A 130 3.13 -23.39 -6.59
C ASP A 130 3.30 -24.80 -5.97
N ALA A 131 2.17 -25.47 -5.72
CA ALA A 131 2.13 -26.83 -5.18
C ALA A 131 2.84 -27.90 -6.04
N LEU A 132 2.99 -27.63 -7.35
CA LEU A 132 3.60 -28.54 -8.32
C LEU A 132 5.09 -28.24 -8.54
N GLY A 133 5.63 -27.20 -7.89
CA GLY A 133 7.01 -26.76 -8.05
C GLY A 133 7.23 -25.83 -9.24
N ASN A 134 6.17 -25.33 -9.89
CA ASN A 134 6.30 -24.32 -10.92
C ASN A 134 6.60 -22.96 -10.28
N GLN A 135 7.53 -22.23 -10.88
CA GLN A 135 7.87 -20.90 -10.41
C GLN A 135 6.76 -19.89 -10.72
N LEU A 136 6.14 -19.36 -9.67
CA LEU A 136 5.12 -18.32 -9.72
C LEU A 136 5.73 -16.92 -9.67
N TYR A 137 6.79 -16.72 -8.89
CA TYR A 137 7.46 -15.41 -8.78
C TYR A 137 8.98 -15.53 -8.99
N TRP A 138 9.55 -14.51 -9.61
CA TRP A 138 10.99 -14.31 -9.77
C TRP A 138 11.57 -13.53 -8.58
N PRO A 139 12.68 -13.99 -7.99
CA PRO A 139 13.37 -13.27 -6.93
C PRO A 139 14.27 -12.16 -7.49
N CYS A 140 14.17 -10.96 -6.93
CA CYS A 140 15.12 -9.87 -7.08
C CYS A 140 15.76 -9.63 -5.71
N LYS A 141 17.08 -9.77 -5.62
CA LYS A 141 17.81 -9.74 -4.34
C LYS A 141 18.58 -8.45 -4.22
N TYR A 142 18.43 -7.81 -3.07
CA TYR A 142 19.12 -6.58 -2.74
C TYR A 142 19.76 -6.72 -1.36
N THR A 143 20.97 -6.20 -1.22
CA THR A 143 21.57 -5.97 0.09
C THR A 143 20.90 -4.76 0.76
N GLU A 144 20.99 -4.65 2.09
CA GLU A 144 20.54 -3.44 2.80
C GLU A 144 21.24 -2.15 2.32
N LYS A 145 22.43 -2.26 1.70
CA LYS A 145 23.11 -1.11 1.11
C LYS A 145 22.48 -0.67 -0.22
N GLU A 146 21.96 -1.61 -1.00
CA GLU A 146 21.35 -1.34 -2.30
C GLU A 146 19.90 -0.92 -2.16
N LEU A 147 19.17 -1.53 -1.23
CA LEU A 147 17.79 -1.19 -0.93
C LEU A 147 17.59 -1.17 0.60
N PRO A 148 17.74 0.00 1.26
CA PRO A 148 17.65 0.10 2.71
C PRO A 148 16.19 0.09 3.16
N ILE A 149 15.67 -1.10 3.44
CA ILE A 149 14.32 -1.25 4.03
C ILE A 149 14.43 -1.25 5.56
N GLY A 150 15.47 -1.87 6.13
CA GLY A 150 15.62 -2.00 7.58
C GLY A 150 14.34 -2.52 8.24
N ASN A 151 13.93 -1.92 9.35
CA ASN A 151 12.70 -2.31 10.05
C ASN A 151 11.45 -1.54 9.57
N LEU A 152 11.51 -0.81 8.46
CA LEU A 152 10.47 0.14 8.04
C LEU A 152 9.07 -0.47 8.06
N PHE A 153 8.92 -1.65 7.45
CA PHE A 153 7.62 -2.30 7.35
C PHE A 153 7.18 -2.98 8.64
N HIS A 154 8.12 -3.39 9.48
CA HIS A 154 7.82 -4.13 10.70
C HIS A 154 7.50 -3.25 11.90
N CYS A 155 7.68 -1.93 11.80
CA CYS A 155 7.37 -1.00 12.87
C CYS A 155 5.89 -0.61 12.91
N ALA A 156 5.35 -0.39 14.12
CA ALA A 156 4.12 0.36 14.28
C ALA A 156 4.29 1.82 13.82
N PHE A 157 3.17 2.47 13.56
CA PHE A 157 3.15 3.83 13.05
C PHE A 157 1.97 4.63 13.61
N TYR A 158 2.10 5.94 13.61
CA TYR A 158 1.05 6.90 13.89
C TYR A 158 0.85 7.82 12.69
N VAL A 159 -0.39 8.15 12.38
CA VAL A 159 -0.77 9.04 11.28
C VAL A 159 -1.20 10.39 11.85
N SER A 160 -0.64 11.48 11.34
CA SER A 160 -1.01 12.83 11.74
C SER A 160 -2.48 13.17 11.43
N GLU A 161 -3.09 14.06 12.22
CA GLU A 161 -4.46 14.52 11.98
C GLU A 161 -4.62 15.25 10.63
N GLU A 162 -3.60 15.98 10.19
CA GLU A 162 -3.59 16.64 8.88
C GLU A 162 -3.74 15.61 7.73
N LEU A 163 -3.02 14.49 7.81
CA LEU A 163 -3.13 13.43 6.80
C LEU A 163 -4.49 12.74 6.86
N LYS A 164 -5.06 12.55 8.06
CA LYS A 164 -6.41 12.00 8.23
C LYS A 164 -7.47 12.90 7.62
N GLU A 165 -7.37 14.20 7.85
CA GLU A 165 -8.26 15.19 7.26
C GLU A 165 -8.15 15.24 5.73
N LEU A 166 -6.92 15.15 5.20
CA LEU A 166 -6.69 15.06 3.77
C LEU A 166 -7.40 13.84 3.15
N VAL A 167 -7.29 12.67 3.79
CA VAL A 167 -7.98 11.44 3.34
C VAL A 167 -9.50 11.59 3.44
N LYS A 168 -10.02 12.12 4.56
CA LYS A 168 -11.45 12.37 4.78
C LYS A 168 -12.05 13.27 3.70
N ASN A 169 -11.26 14.22 3.20
CA ASN A 169 -11.65 15.14 2.14
C ASN A 169 -11.37 14.60 0.72
N ASN A 170 -11.03 13.31 0.57
CA ASN A 170 -10.68 12.67 -0.70
C ASN A 170 -9.51 13.36 -1.43
N PHE A 171 -8.50 13.80 -0.67
CA PHE A 171 -7.29 14.46 -1.19
C PHE A 171 -7.56 15.76 -1.98
N ARG A 172 -8.71 16.40 -1.71
CA ARG A 172 -9.06 17.69 -2.32
C ARG A 172 -8.51 18.84 -1.51
N SER A 173 -8.18 19.92 -2.20
CA SER A 173 -7.81 21.19 -1.56
C SER A 173 -9.03 21.85 -0.91
N GLU A 174 -8.79 22.74 0.05
CA GLU A 174 -9.86 23.53 0.67
C GLU A 174 -10.68 24.34 -0.36
N ASP A 175 -10.02 24.84 -1.40
CA ASP A 175 -10.66 25.60 -2.47
C ASP A 175 -11.59 24.72 -3.31
N GLU A 176 -11.18 23.50 -3.64
CA GLU A 176 -12.05 22.53 -4.34
C GLU A 176 -13.25 22.12 -3.49
N ILE A 177 -13.07 21.97 -2.17
CA ILE A 177 -14.15 21.67 -1.23
C ILE A 177 -15.13 22.85 -1.18
N ARG A 178 -14.63 24.07 -1.08
CA ARG A 178 -15.44 25.30 -1.04
C ARG A 178 -16.23 25.49 -2.33
N PHE A 179 -15.58 25.30 -3.47
CA PHE A 179 -16.19 25.37 -4.78
C PHE A 179 -17.33 24.34 -4.95
N ARG A 180 -17.12 23.09 -4.51
CA ARG A 180 -18.17 22.07 -4.54
C ARG A 180 -19.35 22.39 -3.63
N LYS A 181 -19.08 22.87 -2.40
CA LYS A 181 -20.15 23.31 -1.49
C LYS A 181 -20.98 24.42 -2.12
N GLN A 182 -20.34 25.38 -2.78
CA GLN A 182 -21.03 26.42 -3.53
C GLN A 182 -21.86 25.83 -4.68
N GLN A 183 -21.30 24.94 -5.50
CA GLN A 183 -22.05 24.29 -6.58
C GLN A 183 -23.28 23.53 -6.06
N TYR A 184 -23.16 22.79 -4.96
CA TYR A 184 -24.27 22.05 -4.36
C TYR A 184 -25.38 22.98 -3.85
N LEU A 185 -25.02 24.07 -3.17
CA LEU A 185 -25.98 25.10 -2.75
C LEU A 185 -26.66 25.76 -3.94
N THR A 186 -25.93 26.04 -5.02
CA THR A 186 -26.50 26.57 -6.25
C THR A 186 -27.52 25.60 -6.86
N TRP A 187 -27.19 24.31 -6.95
CA TRP A 187 -28.14 23.31 -7.45
C TRP A 187 -29.39 23.17 -6.58
N ILE A 188 -29.23 23.18 -5.25
CA ILE A 188 -30.39 23.21 -4.34
C ILE A 188 -31.24 24.44 -4.60
N SER A 189 -30.63 25.62 -4.72
CA SER A 189 -31.33 26.87 -4.99
C SER A 189 -32.10 26.82 -6.30
N ILE A 190 -31.50 26.23 -7.36
CA ILE A 190 -32.17 26.04 -8.65
C ILE A 190 -33.39 25.14 -8.47
N ILE A 191 -33.24 23.98 -7.83
CA ILE A 191 -34.34 23.03 -7.60
C ILE A 191 -35.48 23.68 -6.82
N VAL A 192 -35.17 24.40 -5.74
CA VAL A 192 -36.18 25.10 -4.92
C VAL A 192 -36.89 26.18 -5.73
N ALA A 193 -36.15 26.99 -6.50
CA ALA A 193 -36.75 28.02 -7.34
C ALA A 193 -37.65 27.43 -8.43
N THR A 194 -37.24 26.32 -9.05
CA THR A 194 -38.06 25.60 -10.04
C THR A 194 -39.33 25.04 -9.41
N LEU A 195 -39.25 24.43 -8.23
CA LEU A 195 -40.43 23.91 -7.51
C LEU A 195 -41.42 25.03 -7.15
N ILE A 196 -40.93 26.17 -6.66
CA ILE A 196 -41.77 27.34 -6.38
C ILE A 196 -42.43 27.86 -7.66
N GLY A 197 -41.66 27.94 -8.76
CA GLY A 197 -42.18 28.36 -10.06
C GLY A 197 -43.28 27.45 -10.58
N ILE A 198 -43.13 26.13 -10.45
CA ILE A 198 -44.18 25.15 -10.83
C ILE A 198 -45.41 25.32 -9.94
N LEU A 199 -45.22 25.45 -8.62
CA LEU A 199 -46.33 25.67 -7.68
C LEU A 199 -47.13 26.93 -8.01
N GLY A 200 -46.47 28.03 -8.39
CA GLY A 200 -47.13 29.27 -8.79
C GLY A 200 -47.81 29.25 -10.17
N ILE A 201 -47.61 28.19 -10.97
CA ILE A 201 -48.37 27.96 -12.20
C ILE A 201 -49.62 27.11 -11.91
N VAL A 202 -49.53 26.23 -10.92
CA VAL A 202 -50.61 25.29 -10.55
C VAL A 202 -51.65 25.93 -9.63
N TYR A 203 -51.24 26.86 -8.77
CA TYR A 203 -52.09 27.62 -7.85
C TYR A 203 -52.28 29.06 -8.32
#